data_AF-Q0ICT0-F1
#
_entry.id   AF-Q0ICT0-F1
#
_cell.length_a   1.000
_cell.length_b   1.000
_cell.length_c   1.000
_cell.angle_alpha   90.00
_cell.angle_beta   90.00
_cell.angle_gamma   90.00
#
_symmetry.space_group_name_H-M   'P 1'
#
loop_
_entity.id
_entity.type
_entity.pdbx_description
1 polymer ?
#
loop_
_entity_poly.entity_id
_entity_poly.type
_entity_poly.pdbx_seq_one_letter_code
_entity_poly.pdbx_strand_id
1 'polypeptide(L)'
;MAIPVRNYSLKSQNSRVNNLAGNNDSIKYQVTGETSASSIAARRDVDSLIEQTYKQIFFHAMSCDRDIYLESQLRSGYITMRDFIRGLLLSERFQQGYYQCSSNYRMVEQVVGRVLGRSVSGEGERLAWSIVIAEKGFANFVDQILESDEYMSNFGYDGTPAQRGRLIPGRPSGDMPIYQRFPRYGEEWRNSLISREVVNKTFTTGGVKSEMNSIVGKPPAWLIKSWLVLFAIGGFEISRVIITIGISMVRN
;
A
#
# COMPACT_ATOMS: atom_id res chain seq x y z
N MET A 1 -13.57 26.63 11.29
CA MET A 1 -12.53 27.02 12.27
C MET A 1 -11.26 26.30 11.84
N ALA A 2 -10.21 27.01 11.42
CA ALA A 2 -9.00 26.37 10.86
C ALA A 2 -8.04 26.00 11.99
N ILE A 3 -8.19 24.77 12.52
CA ILE A 3 -7.24 24.24 13.49
C ILE A 3 -5.93 23.95 12.72
N PRO A 4 -4.76 24.44 13.19
CA PRO A 4 -3.49 24.13 12.54
C PRO A 4 -3.18 22.63 12.63
N VAL A 5 -2.50 22.09 11.62
CA VAL A 5 -2.08 20.69 11.61
C VAL A 5 -1.21 20.43 12.85
N ARG A 6 -1.50 19.34 13.57
CA ARG A 6 -0.80 19.00 14.80
C ARG A 6 0.67 18.69 14.51
N ASN A 7 1.58 19.30 15.26
CA ASN A 7 3.01 18.99 15.19
C ASN A 7 3.27 17.54 15.64
N TYR A 8 4.19 16.87 14.95
CA TYR A 8 4.59 15.49 15.25
C TYR A 8 6.12 15.33 15.20
N SER A 9 6.64 14.40 16.00
CA SER A 9 8.06 14.05 15.96
C SER A 9 8.36 13.22 14.72
N LEU A 10 9.51 13.51 14.11
CA LEU A 10 10.00 12.73 12.99
C LEU A 10 10.72 11.46 13.48
N LYS A 11 10.77 10.45 12.63
CA LYS A 11 11.52 9.20 12.86
C LYS A 11 12.70 9.10 11.88
N SER A 12 13.70 8.31 12.26
CA SER A 12 14.80 7.94 11.38
C SER A 12 14.28 7.12 10.20
N GLN A 13 14.57 7.56 8.98
CA GLN A 13 14.19 6.89 7.73
C GLN A 13 15.29 7.09 6.69
N ASN A 14 15.49 6.10 5.82
CA ASN A 14 16.50 6.16 4.76
C ASN A 14 16.24 7.31 3.77
N SER A 15 14.98 7.63 3.52
CA SER A 15 14.56 8.73 2.62
C SER A 15 14.99 10.12 3.09
N ARG A 16 15.45 10.26 4.34
CA ARG A 16 15.91 11.53 4.91
C ARG A 16 17.42 11.72 4.85
N VAL A 17 18.16 10.68 4.49
CA VAL A 17 19.62 10.70 4.45
C VAL A 17 20.06 10.81 3.00
N ASN A 18 21.09 11.63 2.76
CA ASN A 18 21.67 11.75 1.44
C ASN A 18 22.25 10.41 0.97
N ASN A 19 21.91 10.04 -0.25
CA ASN A 19 22.41 8.83 -0.87
C ASN A 19 23.81 9.08 -1.43
N LEU A 20 24.84 8.86 -0.62
CA LEU A 20 26.25 9.03 -1.04
C LEU A 20 26.71 8.00 -2.07
N ALA A 21 26.00 6.88 -2.21
CA ALA A 21 26.39 5.80 -3.11
C ALA A 21 25.89 5.96 -4.54
N GLY A 22 25.17 7.04 -4.85
CA GLY A 22 24.74 7.36 -6.22
C GLY A 22 23.71 6.38 -6.82
N ASN A 23 23.01 5.58 -6.01
CA ASN A 23 21.92 4.75 -6.52
C ASN A 23 20.70 5.62 -6.93
N ASN A 24 20.44 5.77 -8.22
CA ASN A 24 19.36 6.62 -8.74
C ASN A 24 17.97 5.94 -8.73
N ASP A 25 17.72 5.01 -7.81
CA ASP A 25 16.46 4.26 -7.79
C ASP A 25 15.23 5.11 -7.46
N SER A 26 15.41 6.27 -6.82
CA SER A 26 14.35 7.21 -6.43
C SER A 26 14.00 8.27 -7.46
N ILE A 27 14.86 8.53 -8.44
CA ILE A 27 14.66 9.54 -9.47
C ILE A 27 14.68 8.79 -10.78
N LYS A 28 13.55 8.17 -11.14
CA LYS A 28 13.57 7.37 -12.37
C LYS A 28 13.46 8.22 -13.61
N TYR A 29 12.65 9.27 -13.66
CA TYR A 29 12.55 10.07 -14.87
C TYR A 29 11.95 11.45 -14.56
N GLN A 30 12.72 12.50 -14.81
CA GLN A 30 12.17 13.84 -15.02
C GLN A 30 11.92 13.96 -16.53
N VAL A 31 10.81 14.56 -16.94
CA VAL A 31 10.68 15.10 -18.30
C VAL A 31 11.74 16.18 -18.41
N THR A 32 12.92 15.87 -18.96
CA THR A 32 13.92 16.89 -19.28
C THR A 32 13.28 17.82 -20.30
N GLY A 33 12.93 19.03 -19.84
CA GLY A 33 12.15 20.03 -20.56
C GLY A 33 12.83 20.69 -21.76
N GLU A 34 13.72 19.98 -22.47
CA GLU A 34 14.45 20.53 -23.61
C GLU A 34 14.27 19.74 -24.92
N THR A 35 13.62 18.57 -24.90
CA THR A 35 13.28 17.87 -26.14
C THR A 35 11.90 18.29 -26.61
N SER A 36 11.88 19.19 -27.60
CA SER A 36 10.72 19.61 -28.38
C SER A 36 9.62 18.55 -28.40
N ALA A 37 8.42 18.92 -27.92
CA ALA A 37 7.20 18.08 -27.87
C ALA A 37 6.77 17.48 -29.24
N SER A 38 7.50 17.82 -30.31
CA SER A 38 7.37 17.29 -31.66
C SER A 38 8.11 15.98 -31.93
N SER A 39 9.05 15.56 -31.07
CA SER A 39 9.80 14.32 -31.32
C SER A 39 9.02 13.07 -30.90
N ILE A 40 9.04 12.02 -31.74
CA ILE A 40 8.44 10.71 -31.43
C ILE A 40 9.07 10.09 -30.17
N ALA A 41 10.34 10.39 -29.90
CA ALA A 41 11.06 9.98 -28.69
C ALA A 41 10.41 10.58 -27.43
N ALA A 42 10.19 11.90 -27.39
CA ALA A 42 9.54 12.57 -26.27
C ALA A 42 8.14 12.01 -25.99
N ARG A 43 7.36 11.68 -27.03
CA ARG A 43 6.03 11.06 -26.85
C ARG A 43 6.11 9.66 -26.22
N ARG A 44 7.06 8.84 -26.66
CA ARG A 44 7.30 7.51 -26.06
C ARG A 44 7.76 7.62 -24.61
N ASP A 45 8.56 8.64 -24.30
CA ASP A 45 9.00 8.90 -22.93
C ASP A 45 7.81 9.28 -22.05
N VAL A 46 6.91 10.17 -22.50
CA VAL A 46 5.69 10.54 -21.76
C VAL A 46 4.77 9.34 -21.53
N ASP A 47 4.55 8.49 -22.55
CA ASP A 47 3.73 7.28 -22.37
C ASP A 47 4.34 6.33 -21.34
N SER A 48 5.67 6.23 -21.29
CA SER A 48 6.37 5.44 -20.26
C SER A 48 6.19 6.02 -18.86
N LEU A 49 6.16 7.35 -18.73
CA LEU A 49 5.92 8.05 -17.46
C LEU A 49 4.48 7.86 -16.98
N ILE A 50 3.52 7.98 -17.89
CA ILE A 50 2.10 7.71 -17.62
C ILE A 50 1.96 6.29 -17.05
N GLU A 51 2.56 5.30 -17.71
CA GLU A 51 2.53 3.91 -17.28
C GLU A 51 3.16 3.70 -15.89
N GLN A 52 4.31 4.31 -15.64
CA GLN A 52 4.98 4.24 -14.33
C GLN A 52 4.13 4.87 -13.23
N THR A 53 3.43 5.95 -13.55
CA THR A 53 2.59 6.67 -12.60
C THR A 53 1.35 5.88 -12.23
N TYR A 54 0.70 5.27 -13.21
CA TYR A 54 -0.38 4.32 -12.93
C TYR A 54 0.09 3.16 -12.07
N LYS A 55 1.30 2.63 -12.31
CA LYS A 55 1.89 1.59 -11.45
C LYS A 55 2.15 2.09 -10.03
N GLN A 56 2.62 3.32 -9.88
CA GLN A 56 2.88 3.90 -8.57
C GLN A 56 1.58 4.16 -7.79
N ILE A 57 0.58 4.79 -8.42
CA ILE A 57 -0.66 5.20 -7.77
C ILE A 57 -1.67 4.05 -7.66
N PHE A 58 -1.87 3.23 -8.69
CA PHE A 58 -2.86 2.15 -8.71
C PHE A 58 -2.29 0.72 -8.63
N PHE A 59 -0.97 0.53 -8.59
CA PHE A 59 -0.27 -0.76 -8.78
C PHE A 59 -0.38 -1.31 -10.21
N HIS A 60 -1.60 -1.43 -10.73
CA HIS A 60 -1.88 -1.81 -12.10
C HIS A 60 -3.17 -1.13 -12.56
N ALA A 61 -3.12 -0.46 -13.72
CA ALA A 61 -4.30 0.14 -14.34
C ALA A 61 -4.75 -0.75 -15.50
N MET A 62 -5.97 -1.30 -15.39
CA MET A 62 -6.63 -1.95 -16.52
C MET A 62 -7.01 -0.90 -17.57
N SER A 63 -7.30 -1.31 -18.80
CA SER A 63 -7.72 -0.38 -19.87
C SER A 63 -8.97 0.44 -19.50
N CYS A 64 -9.89 -0.14 -18.72
CA CYS A 64 -11.09 0.54 -18.22
C CYS A 64 -10.84 1.53 -17.08
N ASP A 65 -9.69 1.42 -16.40
CA ASP A 65 -9.35 2.26 -15.25
C ASP A 65 -8.60 3.54 -15.65
N ARG A 66 -8.22 3.65 -16.92
CA ARG A 66 -7.43 4.77 -17.44
C ARG A 66 -8.32 5.95 -17.79
N ASP A 67 -7.85 7.14 -17.42
CA ASP A 67 -8.50 8.38 -17.79
C ASP A 67 -7.84 8.96 -19.05
N ILE A 68 -8.51 8.74 -20.18
CA ILE A 68 -8.03 9.14 -21.51
C ILE A 68 -7.89 10.67 -21.62
N TYR A 69 -8.76 11.43 -20.93
CA TYR A 69 -8.74 12.88 -20.98
C TYR A 69 -7.54 13.45 -20.22
N LEU A 70 -7.28 12.93 -19.01
CA LEU A 70 -6.10 13.28 -18.22
C LEU A 70 -4.80 12.94 -18.98
N GLU A 71 -4.73 11.75 -19.60
CA GLU A 71 -3.57 11.38 -20.40
C GLU A 71 -3.37 12.31 -21.60
N SER A 72 -4.44 12.68 -22.31
CA SER A 72 -4.37 13.60 -23.45
C SER A 72 -3.89 15.00 -23.05
N GLN A 73 -4.36 15.50 -21.92
CA GLN A 73 -3.92 16.79 -21.37
C GLN A 73 -2.43 16.77 -21.02
N LEU A 74 -1.94 15.69 -20.40
CA LEU A 74 -0.52 15.54 -20.07
C LEU A 74 0.34 15.41 -21.33
N ARG A 75 -0.08 14.60 -22.32
CA ARG A 75 0.62 14.46 -23.62
C ARG A 75 0.71 15.79 -24.38
N SER A 76 -0.28 16.65 -24.21
CA SER A 76 -0.34 17.97 -24.84
C SER A 76 0.40 19.05 -24.02
N GLY A 77 0.85 18.73 -22.81
CA GLY A 77 1.54 19.67 -21.91
C GLY A 77 0.63 20.73 -21.29
N TYR A 78 -0.70 20.54 -21.30
CA TYR A 78 -1.64 21.47 -20.66
C TYR A 78 -1.63 21.36 -19.13
N ILE A 79 -1.27 20.18 -18.62
CA ILE A 79 -1.18 19.90 -17.18
C ILE A 79 0.22 19.36 -16.87
N THR A 80 0.70 19.62 -15.66
CA THR A 80 1.97 19.06 -15.19
C THR A 80 1.81 17.62 -14.73
N MET A 81 2.92 16.92 -14.52
CA MET A 81 2.90 15.57 -13.97
C MET A 81 2.25 15.51 -12.58
N ARG A 82 2.49 16.54 -11.75
CA ARG A 82 1.83 16.73 -10.46
C ARG A 82 0.30 16.84 -10.58
N ASP A 83 -0.19 17.60 -11.55
CA ASP A 83 -1.63 17.78 -11.78
C ASP A 83 -2.27 16.49 -12.31
N PHE A 84 -1.53 15.73 -13.12
CA PHE A 84 -1.94 14.38 -13.54
C PHE A 84 -2.09 13.44 -12.32
N ILE A 85 -1.13 13.43 -11.39
CA ILE A 85 -1.20 12.63 -10.16
C ILE A 85 -2.38 13.07 -9.29
N ARG A 86 -2.62 14.37 -9.17
CA ARG A 86 -3.80 14.92 -8.49
C ARG A 86 -5.08 14.37 -9.10
N GLY A 87 -5.20 14.42 -10.43
CA GLY A 87 -6.33 13.85 -11.17
C GLY A 87 -6.53 12.36 -10.89
N LEU A 88 -5.46 11.58 -10.89
CA LEU A 88 -5.52 10.15 -10.57
C LEU A 88 -6.00 9.87 -9.14
N LEU A 89 -5.55 10.63 -8.14
CA LEU A 89 -5.97 10.45 -6.75
C LEU A 89 -7.43 10.86 -6.53
N LEU A 90 -7.94 11.83 -7.29
CA LEU A 90 -9.33 12.28 -7.22
C LEU A 90 -10.27 11.51 -8.16
N SER A 91 -9.72 10.67 -9.04
CA SER A 91 -10.50 9.84 -9.96
C SER A 91 -11.48 8.92 -9.23
N GLU A 92 -12.61 8.64 -9.87
CA GLU A 92 -13.60 7.69 -9.38
C GLU A 92 -12.97 6.33 -9.04
N ARG A 93 -12.01 5.89 -9.86
CA ARG A 93 -11.32 4.62 -9.67
C ARG A 93 -10.49 4.58 -8.39
N PHE A 94 -9.84 5.68 -8.02
CA PHE A 94 -9.13 5.77 -6.75
C PHE A 94 -10.11 5.85 -5.56
N GLN A 95 -11.18 6.61 -5.72
CA GLN A 95 -12.21 6.78 -4.70
C GLN A 95 -12.88 5.45 -4.34
N GLN A 96 -13.36 4.70 -5.34
CA GLN A 96 -14.00 3.39 -5.13
C GLN A 96 -13.00 2.32 -4.71
N GLY A 97 -11.82 2.31 -5.36
CA GLY A 97 -10.83 1.26 -5.15
C GLY A 97 -10.12 1.34 -3.81
N TYR A 98 -9.73 2.54 -3.38
CA TYR A 98 -8.84 2.74 -2.24
C TYR A 98 -9.52 3.50 -1.10
N TYR A 99 -10.11 4.66 -1.40
CA TYR A 99 -10.66 5.57 -0.38
C TYR A 99 -11.85 4.97 0.36
N GLN A 100 -12.87 4.49 -0.35
CA GLN A 100 -14.07 3.89 0.26
C GLN A 100 -13.77 2.60 1.04
N CYS A 101 -12.69 1.91 0.70
CA CYS A 101 -12.30 0.64 1.32
C CYS A 101 -11.28 0.80 2.45
N SER A 102 -10.98 2.03 2.88
CA SER A 102 -9.94 2.33 3.85
C SER A 102 -10.40 3.36 4.86
N SER A 103 -9.88 3.28 6.09
CA SER A 103 -10.05 4.35 7.08
C SER A 103 -9.17 5.56 6.74
N ASN A 104 -9.50 6.74 7.24
CA ASN A 104 -8.69 7.95 7.04
C ASN A 104 -7.22 7.73 7.46
N TYR A 105 -7.00 7.01 8.56
CA TYR A 105 -5.67 6.65 9.03
C TYR A 105 -4.87 5.85 7.99
N ARG A 106 -5.48 4.80 7.42
CA ARG A 106 -4.85 3.98 6.39
C ARG A 106 -4.65 4.77 5.09
N MET A 107 -5.60 5.63 4.73
CA MET A 107 -5.50 6.46 3.53
C MET A 107 -4.33 7.41 3.57
N VAL A 108 -4.02 8.00 4.73
CA VAL A 108 -2.80 8.79 4.92
C VAL A 108 -1.57 7.95 4.60
N GLU A 109 -1.47 6.73 5.14
CA GLU A 109 -0.31 5.87 4.88
C GLU A 109 -0.17 5.50 3.40
N GLN A 110 -1.30 5.21 2.73
CA GLN A 110 -1.31 4.90 1.31
C GLN A 110 -0.87 6.09 0.45
N VAL A 111 -1.40 7.28 0.69
CA VAL A 111 -1.09 8.47 -0.10
C VAL A 111 0.34 8.93 0.17
N VAL A 112 0.79 8.99 1.43
CA VAL A 112 2.19 9.30 1.76
C VAL A 112 3.14 8.27 1.14
N GLY A 113 2.79 6.99 1.19
CA GLY A 113 3.51 5.92 0.54
C GLY A 113 3.67 6.13 -0.97
N ARG A 114 2.56 6.31 -1.68
CA ARG A 114 2.50 6.37 -3.15
C ARG A 114 3.02 7.69 -3.70
N VAL A 115 2.71 8.82 -3.08
CA VAL A 115 3.00 10.17 -3.58
C VAL A 115 4.35 10.69 -3.08
N LEU A 116 4.64 10.56 -1.79
CA LEU A 116 5.92 11.00 -1.22
C LEU A 116 6.99 9.91 -1.28
N GLY A 117 6.63 8.69 -1.68
CA GLY A 117 7.57 7.58 -1.86
C GLY A 117 8.17 7.04 -0.58
N ARG A 118 7.63 7.38 0.60
CA ARG A 118 8.17 7.00 1.92
C ARG A 118 7.10 6.48 2.86
N SER A 119 7.50 5.83 3.95
CA SER A 119 6.56 5.55 5.04
C SER A 119 6.26 6.80 5.86
N VAL A 120 5.11 6.79 6.54
CA VAL A 120 4.78 7.79 7.55
C VAL A 120 5.82 7.77 8.68
N SER A 121 6.19 8.95 9.19
CA SER A 121 7.22 9.15 10.21
C SER A 121 6.80 8.65 11.59
N GLY A 122 5.53 8.32 11.79
CA GLY A 122 5.03 7.71 13.01
C GLY A 122 3.53 7.89 13.17
N GLU A 123 3.03 7.56 14.36
CA GLU A 123 1.62 7.73 14.74
C GLU A 123 1.17 9.20 14.62
N GLY A 124 2.02 10.14 15.05
CA GLY A 124 1.68 11.56 15.08
C GLY A 124 1.37 12.13 13.69
N GLU A 125 2.18 11.81 12.67
CA GLU A 125 1.93 12.24 11.29
C GLU A 125 0.65 11.60 10.75
N ARG A 126 0.39 10.33 11.06
CA ARG A 126 -0.83 9.64 10.62
C ARG A 126 -2.10 10.29 11.18
N LEU A 127 -2.09 10.63 12.47
CA LEU A 127 -3.20 11.29 13.15
C LEU A 127 -3.38 12.75 12.69
N ALA A 128 -2.27 13.46 12.47
CA ALA A 128 -2.29 14.86 12.04
C ALA A 128 -2.89 15.02 10.64
N TRP A 129 -2.59 14.10 9.72
CA TRP A 129 -3.19 14.14 8.39
C TRP A 129 -4.60 13.53 8.33
N SER A 130 -4.93 12.56 9.19
CA SER A 130 -6.27 11.97 9.18
C SER A 130 -7.34 12.97 9.62
N ILE A 131 -7.00 13.91 10.52
CA ILE A 131 -7.91 15.00 10.89
C ILE A 131 -8.08 16.01 9.76
N VAL A 132 -7.04 16.27 8.96
CA VAL A 132 -7.15 17.13 7.75
C VAL A 132 -8.16 16.55 6.76
N ILE A 133 -8.11 15.23 6.53
CA ILE A 133 -9.09 14.53 5.69
C ILE A 133 -10.51 14.68 6.27
N ALA A 134 -10.67 14.54 7.58
CA ALA A 134 -11.97 14.63 8.23
C ALA A 134 -12.57 16.06 8.21
N GLU A 135 -11.73 17.10 8.38
CA GLU A 135 -12.18 18.49 8.46
C GLU A 135 -12.34 19.15 7.10
N LYS A 136 -11.39 18.93 6.18
CA LYS A 136 -11.32 19.63 4.89
C LYS A 136 -11.66 18.73 3.70
N GLY A 137 -11.84 17.44 3.93
CA GLY A 137 -12.08 16.46 2.87
C GLY A 137 -10.79 15.96 2.21
N PHE A 138 -10.95 14.88 1.44
CA PHE A 138 -9.82 14.18 0.81
C PHE A 138 -9.10 15.01 -0.26
N ALA A 139 -9.84 15.82 -1.03
CA ALA A 139 -9.24 16.66 -2.08
C ALA A 139 -8.22 17.67 -1.51
N ASN A 140 -8.61 18.39 -0.45
CA ASN A 140 -7.72 19.33 0.23
C ASN A 140 -6.50 18.66 0.88
N PHE A 141 -6.63 17.39 1.29
CA PHE A 141 -5.50 16.62 1.79
C PHE A 141 -4.51 16.29 0.67
N VAL A 142 -5.00 15.84 -0.48
CA VAL A 142 -4.15 15.57 -1.65
C VAL A 142 -3.41 16.83 -2.09
N ASP A 143 -4.12 17.96 -2.16
CA ASP A 143 -3.54 19.24 -2.55
C ASP A 143 -2.40 19.67 -1.61
N GLN A 144 -2.61 19.59 -0.29
CA GLN A 144 -1.56 19.90 0.70
C GLN A 144 -0.35 18.95 0.62
N ILE A 145 -0.54 17.68 0.24
CA ILE A 145 0.58 16.75 0.08
C ILE A 145 1.39 17.07 -1.18
N LEU A 146 0.72 17.39 -2.30
CA LEU A 146 1.38 17.73 -3.57
C LEU A 146 2.03 19.11 -3.56
N GLU A 147 1.52 20.04 -2.74
CA GLU A 147 2.10 21.36 -2.53
C GLU A 147 3.20 21.38 -1.45
N SER A 148 3.46 20.25 -0.79
CA SER A 148 4.50 20.18 0.24
C SER A 148 5.90 20.43 -0.32
N ASP A 149 6.73 21.13 0.45
CA ASP A 149 8.15 21.35 0.10
C ASP A 149 8.88 20.03 -0.12
N GLU A 150 8.49 18.97 0.60
CA GLU A 150 9.03 17.63 0.41
C GLU A 150 8.70 17.06 -0.97
N TYR A 151 7.48 17.22 -1.46
CA TYR A 151 7.15 16.79 -2.82
C TYR A 151 7.95 17.60 -3.86
N MET A 152 7.95 18.92 -3.71
CA MET A 152 8.61 19.84 -4.64
C MET A 152 10.12 19.63 -4.70
N SER A 153 10.79 19.39 -3.58
CA SER A 153 12.24 19.19 -3.53
C SER A 153 12.69 17.86 -4.14
N ASN A 154 11.80 16.86 -4.20
CA ASN A 154 12.15 15.50 -4.65
C ASN A 154 11.69 15.21 -6.09
N PHE A 155 10.48 15.62 -6.45
CA PHE A 155 9.86 15.29 -7.73
C PHE A 155 9.63 16.52 -8.62
N GLY A 156 9.42 17.69 -8.02
CA GLY A 156 9.09 18.92 -8.76
C GLY A 156 7.74 18.82 -9.46
N TYR A 157 7.56 19.59 -10.55
CA TYR A 157 6.30 19.62 -11.31
C TYR A 157 6.14 18.43 -12.27
N ASP A 158 7.26 18.00 -12.89
CA ASP A 158 7.25 17.03 -14.00
C ASP A 158 7.82 15.66 -13.64
N GLY A 159 8.26 15.47 -12.39
CA GLY A 159 8.79 14.19 -11.92
C GLY A 159 7.70 13.20 -11.52
N THR A 160 7.90 11.94 -11.91
CA THR A 160 7.05 10.82 -11.46
C THR A 160 7.45 10.36 -10.07
N PRO A 161 6.50 10.23 -9.11
CA PRO A 161 6.77 9.70 -7.79
C PRO A 161 7.34 8.28 -7.83
N ALA A 162 8.33 8.03 -6.98
CA ALA A 162 8.95 6.72 -6.84
C ALA A 162 9.29 6.43 -5.37
N GLN A 163 9.41 5.16 -5.03
CA GLN A 163 9.79 4.75 -3.67
C GLN A 163 11.23 5.19 -3.35
N ARG A 164 11.39 6.00 -2.31
CA ARG A 164 12.68 6.54 -1.86
C ARG A 164 13.29 5.67 -0.77
N GLY A 165 14.61 5.52 -0.79
CA GLY A 165 15.37 4.85 0.27
C GLY A 165 15.10 3.35 0.43
N ARG A 166 14.61 2.68 -0.63
CA ARG A 166 14.28 1.23 -0.60
C ARG A 166 15.54 0.35 -0.60
N LEU A 167 16.48 0.65 -1.48
CA LEU A 167 17.69 -0.14 -1.68
C LEU A 167 18.85 0.57 -0.99
N ILE A 168 19.49 -0.14 -0.05
CA ILE A 168 20.65 0.36 0.67
C ILE A 168 21.89 -0.32 0.07
N PRO A 169 22.94 0.43 -0.26
CA PRO A 169 24.22 -0.13 -0.69
C PRO A 169 24.72 -1.19 0.30
N GLY A 170 25.19 -2.32 -0.22
CA GLY A 170 25.70 -3.43 0.60
C GLY A 170 24.63 -4.39 1.15
N ARG A 171 23.33 -4.14 0.93
CA ARG A 171 22.26 -5.08 1.29
C ARG A 171 21.78 -5.88 0.06
N PRO A 172 21.63 -7.21 0.14
CA PRO A 172 21.22 -8.03 -1.01
C PRO A 172 19.75 -7.83 -1.40
N SER A 173 18.89 -7.40 -0.47
CA SER A 173 17.47 -7.14 -0.72
C SER A 173 17.04 -5.85 -0.07
N GLY A 174 16.29 -5.03 -0.80
CA GLY A 174 15.73 -3.78 -0.30
C GLY A 174 14.48 -3.98 0.54
N ASP A 175 13.93 -2.88 1.02
CA ASP A 175 12.65 -2.89 1.73
C ASP A 175 11.48 -3.33 0.82
N MET A 176 10.41 -3.80 1.46
CA MET A 176 9.20 -4.20 0.76
C MET A 176 8.68 -3.07 -0.15
N PRO A 177 8.35 -3.35 -1.42
CA PRO A 177 7.75 -2.37 -2.32
C PRO A 177 6.42 -1.82 -1.79
N ILE A 178 6.12 -0.56 -2.08
CA ILE A 178 4.89 0.12 -1.63
C ILE A 178 3.63 -0.67 -1.95
N TYR A 179 3.52 -1.24 -3.16
CA TYR A 179 2.33 -1.96 -3.59
C TYR A 179 2.09 -3.27 -2.83
N GLN A 180 3.14 -3.93 -2.34
CA GLN A 180 3.01 -5.10 -1.47
C GLN A 180 2.67 -4.70 -0.04
N ARG A 181 3.26 -3.59 0.43
CA ARG A 181 3.01 -3.05 1.77
C ARG A 181 1.58 -2.54 1.93
N PHE A 182 1.04 -1.92 0.89
CA PHE A 182 -0.27 -1.28 0.89
C PHE A 182 -1.18 -1.91 -0.18
N PRO A 183 -1.73 -3.11 0.09
CA PRO A 183 -2.80 -3.65 -0.74
C PRO A 183 -4.02 -2.74 -0.71
N ARG A 184 -4.90 -2.91 -1.71
CA ARG A 184 -6.13 -2.13 -1.94
C ARG A 184 -6.85 -1.77 -0.64
N TYR A 185 -7.16 -2.78 0.17
CA TYR A 185 -7.81 -2.62 1.46
C TYR A 185 -7.08 -3.41 2.56
N GLY A 186 -7.31 -3.01 3.81
CA GLY A 186 -6.73 -3.64 4.99
C GLY A 186 -7.55 -4.80 5.54
N GLU A 187 -7.09 -5.38 6.65
CA GLU A 187 -7.81 -6.45 7.34
C GLU A 187 -9.18 -6.01 7.84
N GLU A 188 -9.33 -4.77 8.31
CA GLU A 188 -10.59 -4.25 8.81
C GLU A 188 -11.70 -4.30 7.76
N TRP A 189 -11.42 -3.78 6.55
CA TRP A 189 -12.39 -3.80 5.45
C TRP A 189 -12.68 -5.22 4.96
N ARG A 190 -11.65 -6.06 4.87
CA ARG A 190 -11.80 -7.49 4.52
C ARG A 190 -12.75 -8.19 5.50
N ASN A 191 -12.55 -8.00 6.81
CA ASN A 191 -13.38 -8.59 7.85
C ASN A 191 -14.81 -8.03 7.79
N SER A 192 -14.97 -6.74 7.49
CA SER A 192 -16.28 -6.12 7.29
C SER A 192 -17.03 -6.73 6.10
N LEU A 193 -16.36 -6.95 4.96
CA LEU A 193 -16.95 -7.62 3.80
C LEU A 193 -17.40 -9.05 4.13
N ILE A 194 -16.55 -9.83 4.80
CA ILE A 194 -16.88 -11.19 5.23
C ILE A 194 -18.11 -11.16 6.15
N SER A 195 -18.15 -10.25 7.12
CA SER A 195 -19.29 -10.13 8.02
C SER A 195 -20.58 -9.77 7.29
N ARG A 196 -20.53 -8.85 6.31
CA ARG A 196 -21.67 -8.46 5.48
C ARG A 196 -22.15 -9.60 4.59
N GLU A 197 -21.24 -10.33 3.96
CA GLU A 197 -21.59 -11.47 3.12
C GLU A 197 -22.24 -12.59 3.93
N VAL A 198 -21.72 -12.87 5.14
CA VAL A 198 -22.32 -13.81 6.10
C VAL A 198 -23.75 -13.36 6.45
N VAL A 199 -23.94 -12.08 6.82
CA VAL A 199 -25.27 -11.54 7.13
C VAL A 199 -26.22 -11.67 5.93
N ASN A 200 -25.78 -11.28 4.73
CA ASN A 200 -26.59 -11.36 3.51
C ASN A 200 -27.00 -12.81 3.20
N LYS A 201 -26.07 -13.77 3.27
CA LYS A 201 -26.36 -15.20 3.06
C LYS A 201 -27.32 -15.76 4.11
N THR A 202 -27.19 -15.37 5.37
CA THR A 202 -28.14 -15.81 6.42
C THR A 202 -29.55 -15.29 6.19
N PHE A 203 -29.70 -14.10 5.61
CA PHE A 203 -31.00 -13.48 5.34
C PHE A 203 -31.66 -14.02 4.07
N THR A 204 -30.91 -14.23 2.98
CA THR A 204 -31.47 -14.68 1.69
C THR A 204 -31.77 -16.18 1.64
N THR A 205 -31.10 -17.00 2.46
CA THR A 205 -31.20 -18.47 2.42
C THR A 205 -32.02 -19.05 3.58
N GLY A 206 -32.88 -18.25 4.23
CA GLY A 206 -33.80 -18.75 5.25
C GLY A 206 -33.10 -19.29 6.51
N GLY A 207 -31.98 -18.70 6.92
CA GLY A 207 -31.37 -19.00 8.22
C GLY A 207 -30.50 -20.26 8.27
N VAL A 208 -29.96 -20.74 7.15
CA VAL A 208 -28.81 -21.68 7.24
C VAL A 208 -27.62 -20.89 7.77
N LYS A 209 -27.35 -21.02 9.08
CA LYS A 209 -26.15 -20.48 9.72
C LYS A 209 -24.95 -21.03 8.96
N SER A 210 -24.28 -20.18 8.19
CA SER A 210 -23.07 -20.58 7.48
C SER A 210 -22.03 -21.01 8.52
N GLU A 211 -21.67 -22.30 8.53
CA GLU A 211 -20.59 -22.87 9.36
C GLU A 211 -19.21 -22.25 9.07
N MET A 212 -19.13 -21.33 8.11
CA MET A 212 -17.91 -20.71 7.60
C MET A 212 -17.25 -19.74 8.59
N ASN A 213 -17.94 -19.32 9.66
CA ASN A 213 -17.33 -18.54 10.75
C ASN A 213 -16.18 -19.28 11.45
N SER A 214 -16.21 -20.63 11.45
CA SER A 214 -15.14 -21.45 12.06
C SER A 214 -13.92 -21.63 11.15
N ILE A 215 -14.07 -21.41 9.84
CA ILE A 215 -13.03 -21.65 8.83
C ILE A 215 -12.16 -20.40 8.61
N VAL A 216 -12.75 -19.20 8.78
CA VAL A 216 -12.08 -17.92 8.48
C VAL A 216 -11.51 -17.23 9.73
N GLY A 217 -11.96 -17.61 10.93
CA GLY A 217 -11.42 -17.11 12.20
C GLY A 217 -10.20 -17.88 12.69
N LYS A 218 -9.35 -17.24 13.52
CA LYS A 218 -8.40 -18.00 14.35
C LYS A 218 -9.22 -18.97 15.24
N PRO A 219 -8.87 -20.27 15.31
CA PRO A 219 -9.58 -21.19 16.19
C PRO A 219 -9.49 -20.69 17.64
N PRO A 220 -10.52 -20.94 18.46
CA PRO A 220 -10.54 -20.43 19.82
C PRO A 220 -9.33 -20.97 20.60
N ALA A 221 -8.77 -20.14 21.48
CA ALA A 221 -7.50 -20.44 22.15
C ALA A 221 -7.51 -21.77 22.93
N TRP A 222 -8.67 -22.18 23.45
CA TRP A 222 -8.83 -23.47 24.12
C TRP A 222 -8.63 -24.65 23.16
N LEU A 223 -9.09 -24.54 21.90
CA LEU A 223 -8.99 -25.60 20.90
C LEU A 223 -7.56 -25.77 20.40
N ILE A 224 -6.82 -24.67 20.22
CA ILE A 224 -5.38 -24.69 19.91
C ILE A 224 -4.60 -25.36 21.06
N LYS A 225 -4.90 -25.00 22.31
CA LYS A 225 -4.26 -25.61 23.49
C LYS A 225 -4.56 -27.11 23.57
N SER A 226 -5.82 -27.52 23.37
CA SER A 226 -6.20 -28.93 23.36
C SER A 226 -5.51 -29.70 22.25
N TRP A 227 -5.40 -29.12 21.04
CA TRP A 227 -4.70 -29.75 19.93
C TRP A 227 -3.21 -29.92 20.20
N LEU A 228 -2.53 -28.92 20.78
CA LEU A 228 -1.12 -29.03 21.19
C LEU A 228 -0.91 -30.11 22.26
N VAL A 229 -1.83 -30.24 23.22
CA VAL A 229 -1.78 -31.29 24.25
C VAL A 229 -1.95 -32.68 23.61
N LEU A 230 -2.92 -32.84 22.72
CA LEU A 230 -3.12 -34.11 21.98
C LEU A 230 -1.88 -34.47 21.14
N PHE A 231 -1.25 -33.49 20.49
CA PHE A 231 -0.04 -33.71 19.71
C PHE A 231 1.14 -34.15 20.60
N ALA A 232 1.30 -33.56 21.78
CA ALA A 232 2.33 -33.94 22.74
C ALA A 232 2.12 -35.37 23.28
N ILE A 233 0.88 -35.73 23.63
CA ILE A 233 0.52 -37.08 24.09
C ILE A 233 0.76 -38.10 22.98
N GLY A 234 0.34 -37.80 21.74
CA GLY A 234 0.58 -38.65 20.59
C GLY A 234 2.07 -38.86 20.31
N GLY A 235 2.88 -37.79 20.36
CA GLY A 235 4.33 -37.87 20.21
C GLY A 235 5.00 -38.73 21.28
N PHE A 236 4.55 -38.62 22.54
CA PHE A 236 5.04 -39.46 23.64
C PHE A 236 4.75 -40.94 23.41
N GLU A 237 3.52 -41.29 23.03
CA GLU A 237 3.13 -42.68 22.77
C GLU A 237 3.85 -43.28 21.56
N ILE A 238 4.03 -42.51 20.48
CA ILE A 238 4.79 -42.95 19.30
C ILE A 238 6.26 -43.21 19.70
N SER A 239 6.87 -42.33 20.49
CA SER A 239 8.24 -42.54 20.99
C SER A 239 8.35 -43.79 21.86
N ARG A 240 7.38 -44.01 22.76
CA ARG A 240 7.32 -45.21 23.61
C ARG A 240 7.29 -46.48 22.76
N VAL A 241 6.43 -46.54 21.74
CA VAL A 241 6.30 -47.69 20.84
C VAL A 241 7.60 -47.94 20.07
N ILE A 242 8.21 -46.92 19.48
CA ILE A 242 9.46 -47.05 18.74
C ILE A 242 10.59 -47.55 19.64
N ILE A 243 10.69 -47.03 20.87
CA ILE A 243 11.70 -47.49 21.85
C ILE A 243 11.46 -48.95 22.19
N THR A 244 10.22 -49.37 22.45
CA THR A 244 9.92 -50.78 22.75
C THR A 244 10.25 -51.71 21.60
N ILE A 245 9.97 -51.30 20.36
CA ILE A 245 10.33 -52.08 19.16
C ILE A 245 11.86 -52.14 19.03
N GLY A 246 12.57 -51.03 19.16
CA GLY A 246 14.03 -50.99 19.09
C GLY A 246 14.71 -51.88 20.14
N ILE A 247 14.23 -51.83 21.39
CA ILE A 247 14.72 -52.71 22.47
C ILE A 247 14.44 -54.18 22.14
N SER A 248 13.27 -54.50 21.58
CA SER A 248 12.95 -55.88 21.19
C SER A 248 13.84 -56.40 20.05
N MET A 249 14.25 -55.54 19.13
CA MET A 249 15.15 -55.89 18.02
C MET A 249 16.60 -56.09 18.46
N VAL A 250 17.06 -55.42 19.52
CA VAL A 250 18.42 -55.58 20.08
C VAL A 250 18.54 -56.82 20.96
N ARG A 251 17.42 -57.31 21.50
CA ARG A 251 17.36 -58.43 22.45
C ARG A 251 17.21 -59.80 21.77
N ASN A 252 16.96 -59.83 20.46
CA ASN A 252 17.06 -61.01 19.58
C ASN A 252 18.41 -61.01 18.85
#